data_AF-A0A349K6C3-F1
#
_entry.id   AF-A0A349K6C3-F1
#
_cell.length_a   1.000
_cell.length_b   1.000
_cell.length_c   1.000
_cell.angle_alpha   90.00
_cell.angle_beta   90.00
_cell.angle_gamma   90.00
#
_symmetry.space_group_name_H-M   'P 1'
#
loop_
_entity.id
_entity.type
_entity.pdbx_description
1 polymer ?
#
loop_
_entity_poly.entity_id
_entity_poly.type
_entity_poly.pdbx_seq_one_letter_code
_entity_poly.pdbx_strand_id
1 'polypeptide(L)'
;MKKATIDVRLTSLMKHLPLILLVAALSFQLGCNNTENFPTQITLTEGWGFRESNSSDWFPATVPGTVHTDLHNNNLINDPFLGNNEEDLQWIEDKDWEYKTIFFVDRELMENDVLELEFDGLDTYADVYLNEQPILQADNMFRAWQVACKKFLREGENELRIHFHSPVTEGQEKLNTSPHLIPTSNEPKPVGYQTSVHTRKAQYHYGWDWGPRLVTSGIWRPIVLSGWNSVKIRSVFYQLNKLTEASAYYSAHLEIEAVKEMQIDAHIALNSKIAGEVTKKTNLDKGMNFLSVDFIIDNPKLWWPNGLGKQNLYQITTEILSKGEILDSKEERIGVKTVELIREPDDVGTSFYFRINGVPVFMKGANYIPPNFFNPRATKSYEDLISAAKHAHMNMLRVWGGGVYENDDFYRLCDENGILIWQDFMFACCMVPGNKDHLENIRLEAEQNIKRLRNHPSVALWCGNNENLTGWREWDWKKLYNHSDNDSVAIWETYEELF
;
A
#
# COMPACT_ATOMS: atom_id res chain seq x y z
N MET A 1 -21.33 -19.19 79.47
CA MET A 1 -20.59 -20.44 79.77
C MET A 1 -21.40 -21.64 79.28
N LYS A 2 -20.72 -22.60 78.64
CA LYS A 2 -21.16 -23.93 78.12
C LYS A 2 -21.69 -24.01 76.66
N LYS A 3 -20.75 -24.44 75.80
CA LYS A 3 -20.75 -25.55 74.82
C LYS A 3 -22.00 -25.88 73.96
N ALA A 4 -21.72 -25.86 72.64
CA ALA A 4 -21.90 -26.90 71.62
C ALA A 4 -23.30 -27.19 71.03
N THR A 5 -23.40 -27.05 69.71
CA THR A 5 -23.90 -28.12 68.82
C THR A 5 -23.35 -27.92 67.39
N ILE A 6 -22.61 -28.93 66.91
CA ILE A 6 -22.28 -29.16 65.50
C ILE A 6 -23.43 -29.99 64.93
N ASP A 7 -23.94 -29.65 63.75
CA ASP A 7 -24.83 -30.54 62.99
C ASP A 7 -24.47 -30.58 61.50
N VAL A 8 -24.78 -31.71 60.90
CA VAL A 8 -24.12 -32.38 59.79
C VAL A 8 -24.64 -31.91 58.44
N ARG A 9 -23.80 -31.25 57.63
CA ARG A 9 -24.07 -31.00 56.19
C ARG A 9 -22.80 -30.94 55.33
N LEU A 10 -22.03 -32.02 55.28
CA LEU A 10 -20.91 -32.13 54.32
C LEU A 10 -20.81 -33.45 53.56
N THR A 11 -21.78 -34.35 53.69
CA THR A 11 -21.75 -35.66 53.05
C THR A 11 -22.66 -35.82 51.82
N SER A 12 -23.30 -34.74 51.35
CA SER A 12 -24.19 -34.79 50.17
C SER A 12 -23.61 -34.17 48.89
N LEU A 13 -22.50 -33.43 48.94
CA LEU A 13 -21.96 -32.76 47.74
C LEU A 13 -20.93 -33.58 46.95
N MET A 14 -20.42 -34.70 47.50
CA MET A 14 -19.34 -35.48 46.89
C MET A 14 -19.80 -36.67 46.02
N LYS A 15 -21.11 -36.88 45.83
CA LYS A 15 -21.63 -38.00 45.03
C LYS A 15 -22.03 -37.64 43.58
N HIS A 16 -21.97 -36.37 43.19
CA HIS A 16 -22.33 -35.93 41.83
C HIS A 16 -21.20 -35.26 41.05
N LEU A 17 -20.02 -35.12 41.68
CA LEU A 17 -18.83 -34.58 41.03
C LEU A 17 -18.33 -35.41 39.83
N PRO A 18 -18.43 -36.77 39.80
CA PRO A 18 -17.99 -37.53 38.63
C PRO A 18 -18.95 -37.43 37.43
N LEU A 19 -20.23 -37.10 37.67
CA LEU A 19 -21.25 -37.03 36.61
C LEU A 19 -21.29 -35.66 35.94
N ILE A 20 -20.97 -34.59 36.67
CA ILE A 20 -20.85 -33.23 36.12
C ILE A 20 -19.59 -33.09 35.26
N LEU A 21 -18.49 -33.77 35.63
CA LEU A 21 -17.27 -33.82 34.81
C LEU A 21 -17.44 -34.64 33.53
N LEU A 22 -18.31 -35.65 33.51
CA LEU A 22 -18.56 -36.46 32.30
C LEU A 22 -19.46 -35.73 31.28
N VAL A 23 -20.41 -34.91 31.73
CA VAL A 23 -21.26 -34.10 30.82
C VAL A 23 -20.50 -32.88 30.28
N ALA A 24 -19.57 -32.31 31.05
CA ALA A 24 -18.66 -31.26 30.58
C ALA A 24 -17.61 -31.79 29.57
N ALA A 25 -17.20 -33.06 29.68
CA ALA A 25 -16.25 -33.68 28.74
C ALA A 25 -16.90 -34.15 27.42
N LEU A 26 -18.23 -34.31 27.37
CA LEU A 26 -18.98 -34.72 26.17
C LEU A 26 -19.62 -33.54 25.41
N SER A 27 -19.53 -32.31 25.92
CA SER A 27 -20.02 -31.09 25.25
C SER A 27 -18.92 -30.29 24.52
N PHE A 28 -17.69 -30.82 24.47
CA PHE A 28 -16.55 -30.20 23.76
C PHE A 28 -16.17 -30.90 22.43
N GLN A 29 -17.02 -31.79 21.89
CA GLN A 29 -16.77 -32.48 20.60
C GLN A 29 -17.88 -32.30 19.56
N LEU A 30 -18.58 -31.16 19.60
CA LEU A 30 -19.20 -30.58 18.41
C LEU A 30 -18.43 -29.32 18.05
N GLY A 31 -17.13 -29.51 17.77
CA GLY A 31 -16.42 -28.57 16.92
C GLY A 31 -17.06 -28.67 15.55
N CYS A 32 -17.90 -27.71 15.20
CA CYS A 32 -18.12 -27.40 13.79
C CYS A 32 -16.73 -27.07 13.22
N ASN A 33 -16.10 -28.06 12.59
CA ASN A 33 -15.09 -27.81 11.56
C ASN A 33 -15.81 -27.16 10.37
N ASN A 34 -16.27 -25.94 10.55
CA ASN A 34 -16.29 -25.01 9.44
C ASN A 34 -14.86 -24.49 9.41
N THR A 35 -13.97 -25.24 8.74
CA THR A 35 -12.79 -24.60 8.14
C THR A 35 -13.38 -23.58 7.20
N GLU A 36 -13.45 -22.33 7.63
CA GLU A 36 -13.86 -21.26 6.73
C GLU A 36 -12.87 -21.30 5.57
N ASN A 37 -13.35 -21.43 4.33
CA ASN A 37 -12.51 -21.56 3.13
C ASN A 37 -11.76 -20.25 2.79
N PHE A 38 -11.60 -19.34 3.75
CA PHE A 38 -10.91 -18.08 3.53
C PHE A 38 -9.42 -18.30 3.35
N PRO A 39 -8.73 -17.39 2.65
CA PRO A 39 -7.29 -17.45 2.53
C PRO A 39 -6.61 -17.45 3.91
N THR A 40 -5.83 -18.50 4.20
CA THR A 40 -4.97 -18.54 5.39
C THR A 40 -3.77 -17.65 5.14
N GLN A 41 -3.46 -16.73 6.07
CA GLN A 41 -2.39 -15.76 5.91
C GLN A 41 -1.39 -15.79 7.06
N ILE A 42 -0.11 -15.63 6.73
CA ILE A 42 0.98 -15.43 7.67
C ILE A 42 1.69 -14.14 7.28
N THR A 43 1.64 -13.11 8.14
CA THR A 43 2.45 -11.91 7.96
C THR A 43 3.85 -12.13 8.54
N LEU A 44 4.89 -11.94 7.74
CA LEU A 44 6.27 -12.21 8.12
C LEU A 44 6.91 -10.97 8.79
N THR A 45 6.55 -10.69 10.03
CA THR A 45 7.04 -9.50 10.79
C THR A 45 8.18 -9.81 11.76
N GLU A 46 8.40 -11.08 12.09
CA GLU A 46 9.30 -11.49 13.17
C GLU A 46 10.54 -12.23 12.67
N GLY A 47 11.55 -12.36 13.53
CA GLY A 47 12.73 -13.19 13.28
C GLY A 47 13.71 -12.65 12.23
N TRP A 48 13.51 -11.41 11.76
CA TRP A 48 14.36 -10.81 10.75
C TRP A 48 15.73 -10.45 11.32
N GLY A 49 16.77 -10.82 10.57
CA GLY A 49 18.12 -10.27 10.70
C GLY A 49 18.50 -9.49 9.45
N PHE A 50 19.43 -8.56 9.59
CA PHE A 50 20.05 -7.84 8.49
C PHE A 50 21.58 -7.76 8.63
N ARG A 51 22.27 -7.51 7.51
CA ARG A 51 23.71 -7.25 7.45
C ARG A 51 24.09 -6.48 6.20
N GLU A 52 25.28 -5.86 6.20
CA GLU A 52 25.97 -5.50 4.95
C GLU A 52 26.35 -6.81 4.22
N SER A 53 26.11 -6.92 2.90
CA SER A 53 26.20 -8.21 2.17
C SER A 53 27.55 -8.91 2.28
N ASN A 54 28.65 -8.16 2.44
CA ASN A 54 30.00 -8.71 2.57
C ASN A 54 30.45 -8.93 4.03
N SER A 55 29.58 -8.67 5.01
CA SER A 55 29.86 -8.87 6.43
C SER A 55 29.44 -10.27 6.90
N SER A 56 30.14 -10.79 7.92
CA SER A 56 29.76 -12.04 8.60
C SER A 56 28.62 -11.86 9.60
N ASP A 57 28.48 -10.67 10.15
CA ASP A 57 27.70 -10.44 11.36
C ASP A 57 26.26 -10.06 11.02
N TRP A 58 25.32 -10.86 11.51
CA TRP A 58 23.89 -10.59 11.41
C TRP A 58 23.41 -9.86 12.66
N PHE A 59 22.61 -8.81 12.45
CA PHE A 59 21.99 -8.04 13.51
C PHE A 59 20.47 -8.17 13.44
N PRO A 60 19.74 -8.06 14.56
CA PRO A 60 18.28 -8.00 14.53
C PRO A 60 17.76 -6.85 13.66
N ALA A 61 16.69 -7.11 12.91
CA ALA A 61 16.04 -6.14 12.04
C ALA A 61 14.53 -6.04 12.32
N THR A 62 13.95 -4.89 12.00
CA THR A 62 12.50 -4.65 12.12
C THR A 62 11.88 -4.64 10.73
N VAL A 63 10.80 -5.41 10.52
CA VAL A 63 10.04 -5.43 9.27
C VAL A 63 8.54 -5.21 9.57
N PRO A 64 7.87 -4.22 8.96
CA PRO A 64 8.41 -3.24 8.00
C PRO A 64 9.43 -2.27 8.62
N GLY A 65 10.47 -1.92 7.86
CA GLY A 65 11.58 -1.10 8.34
C GLY A 65 12.57 -0.72 7.26
N THR A 66 13.69 -0.15 7.69
CA THR A 66 14.75 0.35 6.80
C THR A 66 16.12 0.08 7.39
N VAL A 67 17.13 -0.05 6.54
CA VAL A 67 18.54 -0.24 6.94
C VAL A 67 18.99 0.81 7.95
N HIS A 68 18.70 2.10 7.70
CA HIS A 68 19.10 3.18 8.62
C HIS A 68 18.48 3.00 10.01
N THR A 69 17.19 2.63 10.07
CA THR A 69 16.53 2.40 11.35
C THR A 69 17.07 1.17 12.07
N ASP A 70 17.46 0.13 11.35
CA ASP A 70 18.02 -1.09 11.94
C ASP A 70 19.47 -0.87 12.42
N LEU A 71 20.30 -0.17 11.64
CA LEU A 71 21.63 0.28 12.08
C LEU A 71 21.54 1.11 13.37
N HIS A 72 20.63 2.08 13.41
CA HIS A 72 20.43 2.91 14.59
C HIS A 72 19.94 2.10 15.80
N ASN A 73 18.96 1.21 15.61
CA ASN A 73 18.44 0.36 16.67
C ASN A 73 19.50 -0.60 17.26
N ASN A 74 20.52 -0.95 16.47
CA ASN A 74 21.64 -1.78 16.89
C ASN A 74 22.86 -0.96 17.37
N ASN A 75 22.74 0.36 17.51
CA ASN A 75 23.82 1.28 17.90
C ASN A 75 25.05 1.21 16.97
N LEU A 76 24.83 0.95 15.67
CA LEU A 76 25.88 0.89 14.65
C LEU A 76 26.11 2.24 13.96
N ILE A 77 25.15 3.17 14.11
CA ILE A 77 25.24 4.54 13.64
C ILE A 77 24.70 5.50 14.69
N ASN A 78 25.13 6.76 14.62
CA ASN A 78 24.52 7.83 15.42
C ASN A 78 23.13 8.19 14.87
N ASP A 79 22.32 8.89 15.66
CA ASP A 79 21.04 9.43 15.21
C ASP A 79 21.26 10.38 14.02
N PRO A 80 20.67 10.10 12.84
CA PRO A 80 20.88 10.91 11.63
C PRO A 80 20.37 12.34 11.76
N PHE A 81 19.47 12.62 12.71
CA PHE A 81 18.85 13.94 12.87
C PHE A 81 19.53 14.82 13.93
N LEU A 82 20.61 14.35 14.56
CA LEU A 82 21.36 15.13 15.55
C LEU A 82 22.60 15.79 14.94
N GLY A 83 22.75 17.10 15.16
CA GLY A 83 23.95 17.84 14.77
C GLY A 83 24.19 17.78 13.25
N ASN A 84 25.40 17.37 12.86
CA ASN A 84 25.81 17.16 11.47
C ASN A 84 26.03 15.67 11.14
N ASN A 85 25.42 14.76 11.90
CA ASN A 85 25.64 13.32 11.74
C ASN A 85 25.29 12.81 10.34
N GLU A 86 24.40 13.48 9.60
CA GLU A 86 24.08 13.17 8.20
C GLU A 86 25.33 12.92 7.34
N GLU A 87 26.37 13.76 7.48
CA GLU A 87 27.60 13.68 6.69
C GLU A 87 28.33 12.35 6.90
N ASP A 88 28.32 11.83 8.13
CA ASP A 88 29.01 10.60 8.53
C ASP A 88 28.25 9.33 8.14
N LEU A 89 27.02 9.45 7.62
CA LEU A 89 26.14 8.31 7.31
C LEU A 89 26.01 8.04 5.81
N GLN A 90 26.59 8.87 4.95
CA GLN A 90 26.46 8.74 3.50
C GLN A 90 26.99 7.40 2.97
N TRP A 91 27.98 6.79 3.64
CA TRP A 91 28.53 5.49 3.24
C TRP A 91 27.47 4.38 3.11
N ILE A 92 26.33 4.50 3.80
CA ILE A 92 25.24 3.51 3.78
C ILE A 92 24.65 3.39 2.37
N GLU A 93 24.61 4.48 1.60
CA GLU A 93 24.02 4.50 0.26
C GLU A 93 24.83 3.71 -0.76
N ASP A 94 26.14 3.51 -0.51
CA ASP A 94 27.08 2.82 -1.40
C ASP A 94 27.15 1.30 -1.12
N LYS A 95 26.36 0.81 -0.16
CA LYS A 95 26.41 -0.59 0.29
C LYS A 95 25.20 -1.39 -0.16
N ASP A 96 25.44 -2.67 -0.38
CA ASP A 96 24.41 -3.68 -0.50
C ASP A 96 24.08 -4.26 0.88
N TRP A 97 22.82 -4.63 1.05
CA TRP A 97 22.28 -5.11 2.31
C TRP A 97 21.52 -6.40 2.13
N GLU A 98 21.67 -7.33 3.07
CA GLU A 98 20.87 -8.56 3.10
C GLU A 98 19.92 -8.55 4.29
N TYR A 99 18.70 -9.00 4.06
CA TYR A 99 17.69 -9.33 5.08
C TYR A 99 17.38 -10.81 5.02
N LYS A 100 17.10 -11.42 6.18
CA LYS A 100 16.77 -12.84 6.27
C LYS A 100 15.85 -13.15 7.43
N THR A 101 14.89 -14.05 7.22
CA THR A 101 14.06 -14.62 8.29
C THR A 101 13.81 -16.11 8.06
N ILE A 102 13.43 -16.79 9.13
CA ILE A 102 12.97 -18.17 9.13
C ILE A 102 11.50 -18.18 9.52
N PHE A 103 10.68 -18.91 8.76
CA PHE A 103 9.26 -19.06 9.03
C PHE A 103 8.82 -20.51 8.83
N PHE A 104 7.70 -20.87 9.45
CA PHE A 104 7.19 -22.24 9.42
C PHE A 104 5.90 -22.31 8.60
N VAL A 105 5.83 -23.30 7.72
CA VAL A 105 4.63 -23.61 6.93
C VAL A 105 4.13 -24.97 7.36
N ASP A 106 2.93 -25.03 7.90
CA ASP A 106 2.32 -26.29 8.29
C ASP A 106 1.72 -27.04 7.10
N ARG A 107 1.31 -28.28 7.36
CA ARG A 107 0.68 -29.14 6.36
C ARG A 107 -0.62 -28.57 5.83
N GLU A 108 -1.43 -27.94 6.68
CA GLU A 108 -2.73 -27.36 6.31
C GLU A 108 -2.55 -26.25 5.27
N LEU A 109 -1.57 -25.36 5.48
CA LEU A 109 -1.23 -24.34 4.50
C LEU A 109 -0.73 -24.98 3.19
N MET A 110 0.14 -25.99 3.26
CA MET A 110 0.61 -26.73 2.07
C MET A 110 -0.49 -27.44 1.27
N GLU A 111 -1.63 -27.74 1.90
CA GLU A 111 -2.78 -28.37 1.24
C GLU A 111 -3.57 -27.39 0.34
N ASN A 112 -3.39 -26.07 0.50
CA ASN A 112 -4.06 -25.05 -0.34
C ASN A 112 -3.69 -25.16 -1.82
N ASP A 113 -4.62 -24.92 -2.74
CA ASP A 113 -4.37 -24.99 -4.20
C ASP A 113 -3.19 -24.09 -4.63
N VAL A 114 -3.15 -22.87 -4.09
CA VAL A 114 -2.11 -21.87 -4.37
C VAL A 114 -1.52 -21.35 -3.06
N LEU A 115 -0.19 -21.23 -3.04
CA LEU A 115 0.54 -20.45 -2.04
C LEU A 115 1.27 -19.29 -2.74
N GLU A 116 1.14 -18.09 -2.19
CA GLU A 116 1.64 -16.85 -2.77
C GLU A 116 2.34 -16.00 -1.72
N LEU A 117 3.55 -15.53 -2.03
CA LEU A 117 4.21 -14.48 -1.27
C LEU A 117 3.85 -13.12 -1.88
N GLU A 118 3.35 -12.23 -1.05
CA GLU A 118 2.94 -10.88 -1.38
C GLU A 118 3.90 -9.90 -0.67
N PHE A 119 4.62 -9.11 -1.46
CA PHE A 119 5.54 -8.08 -0.98
C PHE A 119 4.90 -6.72 -1.29
N ASP A 120 4.41 -6.04 -0.26
CA ASP A 120 3.68 -4.77 -0.44
C ASP A 120 4.60 -3.60 -0.79
N GLY A 121 5.91 -3.77 -0.60
CA GLY A 121 6.92 -2.76 -0.90
C GLY A 121 8.33 -3.17 -0.54
N LEU A 122 9.20 -3.20 -1.55
CA LEU A 122 10.65 -3.45 -1.42
C LEU A 122 11.38 -2.19 -1.91
N ASP A 123 12.22 -1.61 -1.07
CA ASP A 123 12.98 -0.39 -1.39
C ASP A 123 14.46 -0.73 -1.63
N THR A 124 14.98 -0.78 -2.87
CA THR A 124 14.23 -0.77 -4.14
C THR A 124 14.67 -1.93 -5.03
N TYR A 125 15.96 -1.99 -5.38
CA TYR A 125 16.52 -3.09 -6.17
C TYR A 125 16.73 -4.29 -5.27
N ALA A 126 15.90 -5.33 -5.41
CA ALA A 126 15.90 -6.45 -4.50
C ALA A 126 15.84 -7.80 -5.24
N ASP A 127 16.81 -8.68 -4.95
CA ASP A 127 16.75 -10.09 -5.32
C ASP A 127 16.22 -10.91 -4.14
N VAL A 128 15.11 -11.61 -4.36
CA VAL A 128 14.45 -12.42 -3.32
C VAL A 128 14.70 -13.90 -3.57
N TYR A 129 15.11 -14.59 -2.50
CA TYR A 129 15.39 -16.01 -2.47
C TYR A 129 14.53 -16.71 -1.42
N LEU A 130 13.89 -17.80 -1.81
CA LEU A 130 13.15 -18.69 -0.92
C LEU A 130 13.80 -20.06 -0.94
N ASN A 131 14.27 -20.52 0.22
CA ASN A 131 15.05 -21.77 0.35
C ASN A 131 16.20 -21.83 -0.68
N GLU A 132 16.99 -20.76 -0.74
CA GLU A 132 18.11 -20.53 -1.68
C GLU A 132 17.75 -20.40 -3.16
N GLN A 133 16.48 -20.59 -3.54
CA GLN A 133 16.03 -20.45 -4.93
C GLN A 133 15.60 -19.01 -5.22
N PRO A 134 16.06 -18.37 -6.31
CA PRO A 134 15.59 -17.04 -6.68
C PRO A 134 14.12 -17.09 -7.11
N ILE A 135 13.30 -16.20 -6.56
CA ILE A 135 11.85 -16.16 -6.82
C ILE A 135 11.35 -14.82 -7.38
N LEU A 136 12.07 -13.72 -7.15
CA LEU A 136 11.68 -12.38 -7.58
C LEU A 136 12.91 -11.48 -7.72
N GLN A 137 12.88 -10.61 -8.73
CA GLN A 137 13.70 -9.42 -8.82
C GLN A 137 12.77 -8.21 -8.83
N ALA A 138 12.94 -7.29 -7.90
CA ALA A 138 12.15 -6.07 -7.76
C ALA A 138 13.03 -4.84 -8.03
N ASP A 139 12.44 -3.80 -8.62
CA ASP A 139 13.17 -2.61 -9.06
C ASP A 139 12.37 -1.29 -8.90
N ASN A 140 11.30 -1.33 -8.11
CA ASN A 140 10.41 -0.20 -7.88
C ASN A 140 9.83 -0.23 -6.46
N MET A 141 10.15 0.82 -5.68
CA MET A 141 9.70 1.01 -4.30
C MET A 141 8.18 1.04 -4.18
N PHE A 142 7.50 1.56 -5.19
CA PHE A 142 6.08 1.88 -5.17
C PHE A 142 5.19 0.76 -5.73
N ARG A 143 5.79 -0.38 -6.10
CA ARG A 143 5.08 -1.55 -6.58
C ARG A 143 4.97 -2.62 -5.50
N ALA A 144 3.82 -3.29 -5.52
CA ALA A 144 3.62 -4.55 -4.84
C ALA A 144 3.96 -5.71 -5.80
N TRP A 145 4.46 -6.80 -5.23
CA TRP A 145 4.93 -7.98 -5.97
C TRP A 145 4.24 -9.22 -5.43
N GLN A 146 3.70 -10.05 -6.32
CA GLN A 146 3.01 -11.29 -5.97
C GLN A 146 3.70 -12.46 -6.67
N VAL A 147 4.06 -13.49 -5.92
CA VAL A 147 4.82 -14.64 -6.43
C VAL A 147 4.20 -15.94 -5.95
N ALA A 148 3.67 -16.74 -6.88
CA ALA A 148 3.26 -18.11 -6.59
C ALA A 148 4.48 -18.93 -6.14
N CYS A 149 4.50 -19.33 -4.87
CA CYS A 149 5.69 -19.82 -4.18
C CYS A 149 5.59 -21.29 -3.73
N LYS A 150 4.43 -21.94 -3.90
CA LYS A 150 4.18 -23.33 -3.41
C LYS A 150 5.30 -24.32 -3.78
N LYS A 151 5.84 -24.26 -4.99
CA LYS A 151 6.89 -25.17 -5.48
C LYS A 151 8.26 -24.99 -4.81
N PHE A 152 8.48 -23.87 -4.14
CA PHE A 152 9.73 -23.55 -3.45
C PHE A 152 9.64 -23.78 -1.94
N LEU A 153 8.43 -23.91 -1.41
CA LEU A 153 8.15 -24.14 0.01
C LEU A 153 8.33 -25.61 0.40
N ARG A 154 8.59 -25.82 1.69
CA ARG A 154 8.67 -27.13 2.34
C ARG A 154 7.73 -27.11 3.55
N GLU A 155 7.13 -28.25 3.88
CA GLU A 155 6.46 -28.40 5.19
C GLU A 155 7.51 -28.26 6.30
N GLY A 156 7.21 -27.45 7.31
CA GLY A 156 8.13 -27.08 8.37
C GLY A 156 8.89 -25.78 8.06
N GLU A 157 10.19 -25.79 8.33
CA GLU A 157 11.06 -24.62 8.28
C GLU A 157 11.36 -24.15 6.84
N ASN A 158 11.25 -22.85 6.60
CA ASN A 158 11.60 -22.19 5.34
C ASN A 158 12.42 -20.92 5.61
N GLU A 159 13.38 -20.63 4.74
CA GLU A 159 14.20 -19.41 4.80
C GLU A 159 13.81 -18.46 3.67
N LEU A 160 13.52 -17.21 4.02
CA LEU A 160 13.37 -16.10 3.07
C LEU A 160 14.57 -15.17 3.23
N ARG A 161 15.30 -14.94 2.14
CA ARG A 161 16.45 -14.02 2.08
C ARG A 161 16.23 -12.99 0.98
N ILE A 162 16.50 -11.73 1.27
CA ILE A 162 16.36 -10.61 0.34
C ILE A 162 17.69 -9.87 0.28
N HIS A 163 18.24 -9.71 -0.91
CA HIS A 163 19.46 -8.94 -1.16
C HIS A 163 19.08 -7.62 -1.84
N PHE A 164 19.33 -6.51 -1.16
CA PHE A 164 19.12 -5.16 -1.66
C PHE A 164 20.41 -4.60 -2.22
N HIS A 165 20.40 -4.28 -3.51
CA HIS A 165 21.50 -3.59 -4.18
C HIS A 165 21.44 -2.09 -3.88
N SER A 166 22.60 -1.45 -3.78
CA SER A 166 22.70 0.00 -3.62
C SER A 166 21.97 0.72 -4.75
N PRO A 167 20.94 1.55 -4.47
CA PRO A 167 20.25 2.29 -5.50
C PRO A 167 21.11 3.39 -6.12
N VAL A 168 22.17 3.83 -5.43
CA VAL A 168 23.13 4.80 -5.98
C VAL A 168 24.05 4.13 -6.98
N THR A 169 24.58 2.95 -6.68
CA THR A 169 25.41 2.16 -7.60
C THR A 169 24.63 1.78 -8.86
N GLU A 170 23.45 1.16 -8.69
CA GLU A 170 22.55 0.79 -9.79
C GLU A 170 22.13 2.00 -10.63
N GLY A 171 21.77 3.11 -9.97
CA GLY A 171 21.39 4.34 -10.64
C GLY A 171 22.57 4.98 -11.41
N GLN A 172 23.80 4.86 -10.91
CA GLN A 172 24.99 5.35 -11.61
C GLN A 172 25.30 4.50 -12.85
N GLU A 173 25.11 3.19 -12.81
CA GLU A 173 25.24 2.32 -13.99
C GLU A 173 24.24 2.70 -15.09
N LYS A 174 22.99 2.98 -14.70
CA LYS A 174 21.95 3.47 -15.62
C LYS A 174 22.26 4.85 -16.16
N LEU A 175 22.78 5.76 -15.34
CA LEU A 175 23.21 7.08 -15.78
C LEU A 175 24.35 6.98 -16.80
N ASN A 176 25.37 6.16 -16.52
CA ASN A 176 26.55 5.97 -17.38
C ASN A 176 26.19 5.40 -18.76
N THR A 177 25.09 4.67 -18.86
CA THR A 177 24.59 4.09 -20.12
C THR A 177 23.49 4.92 -20.78
N SER A 178 23.03 5.99 -20.13
CA SER A 178 22.03 6.91 -20.67
C SER A 178 22.59 7.71 -21.85
N PRO A 179 21.84 7.87 -22.96
CA PRO A 179 22.31 8.62 -24.12
C PRO A 179 22.49 10.12 -23.84
N HIS A 180 21.80 10.64 -22.83
CA HIS A 180 21.86 12.02 -22.36
C HIS A 180 21.57 12.07 -20.86
N LEU A 181 21.97 13.17 -20.21
CA LEU A 181 21.69 13.39 -18.80
C LEU A 181 20.22 13.77 -18.61
N ILE A 182 19.64 13.34 -17.49
CA ILE A 182 18.24 13.61 -17.16
C ILE A 182 18.19 14.67 -16.04
N PRO A 183 17.56 15.83 -16.26
CA PRO A 183 17.58 16.91 -15.28
C PRO A 183 16.83 16.60 -13.99
N THR A 184 17.39 17.03 -12.86
CA THR A 184 16.78 17.01 -11.52
C THR A 184 17.34 18.13 -10.66
N SER A 185 16.52 18.75 -9.81
CA SER A 185 16.92 19.99 -9.14
C SER A 185 17.28 19.86 -7.67
N ASN A 186 16.82 18.80 -7.00
CA ASN A 186 16.91 18.71 -5.53
C ASN A 186 17.96 17.71 -5.04
N GLU A 187 18.47 16.83 -5.91
CA GLU A 187 19.55 15.94 -5.54
C GLU A 187 20.88 16.72 -5.41
N PRO A 188 21.48 16.79 -4.20
CA PRO A 188 22.65 17.62 -3.90
C PRO A 188 23.95 16.94 -4.35
N LYS A 189 23.99 16.47 -5.60
CA LYS A 189 25.18 15.89 -6.25
C LYS A 189 25.50 16.68 -7.53
N PRO A 190 26.77 16.73 -7.96
CA PRO A 190 27.13 17.36 -9.22
C PRO A 190 26.41 16.70 -10.41
N VAL A 191 26.17 17.49 -11.47
CA VAL A 191 25.65 16.98 -12.75
C VAL A 191 26.52 15.81 -13.24
N GLY A 192 25.88 14.69 -13.59
CA GLY A 192 26.54 13.42 -13.94
C GLY A 192 26.65 12.40 -12.79
N TYR A 193 26.26 12.79 -11.58
CA TYR A 193 26.22 11.93 -10.38
C TYR A 193 24.85 11.94 -9.68
N GLN A 194 23.83 12.48 -10.34
CA GLN A 194 22.47 12.56 -9.82
C GLN A 194 21.67 11.34 -10.30
N THR A 195 21.50 10.35 -9.43
CA THR A 195 20.99 9.03 -9.81
C THR A 195 19.49 8.83 -9.54
N SER A 196 18.87 9.73 -8.76
CA SER A 196 17.46 9.63 -8.33
C SER A 196 16.48 9.38 -9.46
N VAL A 197 16.65 10.05 -10.61
CA VAL A 197 15.74 9.96 -11.77
C VAL A 197 15.77 8.61 -12.49
N HIS A 198 16.80 7.79 -12.26
CA HIS A 198 16.95 6.46 -12.88
C HIS A 198 16.32 5.35 -12.02
N THR A 199 15.81 5.68 -10.84
CA THR A 199 15.26 4.74 -9.87
C THR A 199 13.84 5.13 -9.49
N ARG A 200 12.91 4.18 -9.52
CA ARG A 200 11.56 4.39 -8.98
C ARG A 200 11.58 4.21 -7.46
N LYS A 201 11.99 5.28 -6.79
CA LYS A 201 12.16 5.40 -5.33
C LYS A 201 11.75 6.80 -4.88
N ALA A 202 11.39 6.95 -3.60
CA ALA A 202 11.05 8.24 -3.02
C ALA A 202 12.18 9.26 -3.23
N GLN A 203 11.88 10.37 -3.91
CA GLN A 203 12.89 11.33 -4.34
C GLN A 203 13.52 12.05 -3.15
N TYR A 204 12.73 12.33 -2.11
CA TYR A 204 13.23 12.98 -0.91
C TYR A 204 14.32 12.16 -0.17
N HIS A 205 14.42 10.84 -0.39
CA HIS A 205 15.52 10.04 0.16
C HIS A 205 16.89 10.52 -0.34
N TYR A 206 16.96 11.08 -1.55
CA TYR A 206 18.18 11.58 -2.17
C TYR A 206 18.58 12.99 -1.70
N GLY A 207 17.80 13.58 -0.79
CA GLY A 207 17.95 14.95 -0.32
C GLY A 207 16.87 15.86 -0.91
N TRP A 208 16.52 16.90 -0.16
CA TRP A 208 15.62 17.96 -0.62
C TRP A 208 15.96 19.28 0.10
N ASP A 209 15.45 20.42 -0.36
CA ASP A 209 15.69 21.73 0.29
C ASP A 209 15.17 21.83 1.75
N TRP A 210 14.39 20.85 2.21
CA TRP A 210 13.87 20.73 3.57
C TRP A 210 14.27 19.43 4.30
N GLY A 211 15.03 18.52 3.66
CA GLY A 211 15.30 17.19 4.19
C GLY A 211 16.70 16.67 3.88
N PRO A 212 17.29 15.86 4.79
CA PRO A 212 18.64 15.31 4.58
C PRO A 212 18.67 14.32 3.41
N ARG A 213 19.87 14.00 2.93
CA ARG A 213 20.11 12.86 2.05
C ARG A 213 20.35 11.61 2.90
N LEU A 214 19.37 10.73 2.95
CA LEU A 214 19.46 9.42 3.61
C LEU A 214 18.88 8.36 2.67
N VAL A 215 19.67 7.96 1.68
CA VAL A 215 19.27 6.99 0.66
C VAL A 215 19.28 5.58 1.28
N THR A 216 18.16 5.22 1.90
CA THR A 216 18.01 3.93 2.57
C THR A 216 17.65 2.78 1.61
N SER A 217 17.69 1.55 2.10
CA SER A 217 17.03 0.39 1.51
C SER A 217 16.21 -0.35 2.58
N GLY A 218 15.39 -1.32 2.17
CA GLY A 218 14.74 -2.26 3.10
C GLY A 218 13.35 -2.74 2.69
N ILE A 219 12.78 -3.57 3.55
CA ILE A 219 11.42 -4.10 3.43
C ILE A 219 10.48 -3.07 4.07
N TRP A 220 10.09 -2.05 3.29
CA TRP A 220 9.41 -0.88 3.83
C TRP A 220 7.90 -1.06 4.02
N ARG A 221 7.33 -2.16 3.52
CA ARG A 221 5.94 -2.59 3.74
C ARG A 221 5.84 -4.09 4.04
N PRO A 222 4.69 -4.60 4.54
CA PRO A 222 4.55 -5.99 4.95
C PRO A 222 4.87 -7.01 3.86
N ILE A 223 5.26 -8.21 4.32
CA ILE A 223 5.32 -9.42 3.49
C ILE A 223 4.30 -10.40 4.05
N VAL A 224 3.43 -10.92 3.19
CA VAL A 224 2.38 -11.87 3.56
C VAL A 224 2.53 -13.13 2.73
N LEU A 225 2.57 -14.29 3.39
CA LEU A 225 2.34 -15.58 2.75
C LEU A 225 0.84 -15.88 2.84
N SER A 226 0.16 -15.98 1.71
CA SER A 226 -1.26 -16.37 1.64
C SER A 226 -1.42 -17.72 0.96
N GLY A 227 -2.28 -18.57 1.52
CA GLY A 227 -2.78 -19.78 0.88
C GLY A 227 -4.25 -19.65 0.57
N TRP A 228 -4.67 -20.01 -0.63
CA TRP A 228 -6.07 -19.91 -1.06
C TRP A 228 -6.46 -21.07 -1.98
N ASN A 229 -7.76 -21.35 -2.02
CA ASN A 229 -8.35 -22.46 -2.75
C ASN A 229 -9.38 -21.96 -3.75
N SER A 230 -9.47 -22.63 -4.90
CA SER A 230 -10.49 -22.36 -5.93
C SER A 230 -10.46 -20.97 -6.56
N VAL A 231 -10.70 -19.89 -5.80
CA VAL A 231 -10.78 -18.49 -6.28
C VAL A 231 -10.11 -17.51 -5.30
N LYS A 232 -9.66 -16.37 -5.81
CA LYS A 232 -9.19 -15.21 -5.03
C LYS A 232 -9.67 -13.91 -5.68
N ILE A 233 -10.24 -13.00 -4.89
CA ILE A 233 -10.58 -11.64 -5.29
C ILE A 233 -9.29 -10.83 -5.32
N ARG A 234 -8.85 -10.43 -6.50
CA ARG A 234 -7.64 -9.62 -6.71
C ARG A 234 -7.93 -8.13 -6.55
N SER A 235 -9.10 -7.68 -7.00
CA SER A 235 -9.52 -6.29 -6.87
C SER A 235 -11.04 -6.15 -6.92
N VAL A 236 -11.56 -5.13 -6.24
CA VAL A 236 -12.95 -4.67 -6.39
C VAL A 236 -12.92 -3.16 -6.53
N PHE A 237 -13.66 -2.61 -7.50
CA PHE A 237 -13.84 -1.17 -7.68
C PHE A 237 -15.32 -0.82 -7.65
N TYR A 238 -15.71 0.05 -6.72
CA TYR A 238 -17.08 0.49 -6.58
C TYR A 238 -17.29 1.82 -7.33
N GLN A 239 -17.66 1.72 -8.61
CA GLN A 239 -17.88 2.87 -9.45
C GLN A 239 -19.27 3.47 -9.21
N LEU A 240 -19.34 4.72 -8.79
CA LEU A 240 -20.58 5.49 -8.78
C LEU A 240 -20.93 5.90 -10.22
N ASN A 241 -21.98 5.31 -10.77
CA ASN A 241 -22.43 5.58 -12.15
C ASN A 241 -23.35 6.80 -12.22
N LYS A 242 -24.22 6.96 -11.21
CA LYS A 242 -25.20 8.03 -11.14
C LYS A 242 -25.60 8.31 -9.70
N LEU A 243 -25.74 9.60 -9.37
CA LEU A 243 -26.26 10.05 -8.08
C LEU A 243 -27.51 10.90 -8.30
N THR A 244 -28.54 10.64 -7.49
CA THR A 244 -29.77 11.43 -7.39
C THR A 244 -30.10 11.65 -5.90
N GLU A 245 -31.09 12.50 -5.60
CA GLU A 245 -31.55 12.66 -4.21
C GLU A 245 -32.07 11.35 -3.60
N ALA A 246 -32.72 10.51 -4.39
CA ALA A 246 -33.37 9.28 -3.93
C ALA A 246 -32.45 8.05 -3.93
N SER A 247 -31.45 7.99 -4.83
CA SER A 247 -30.64 6.79 -5.02
C SER A 247 -29.24 7.11 -5.57
N ALA A 248 -28.25 6.30 -5.14
CA ALA A 248 -26.94 6.20 -5.75
C ALA A 248 -26.78 4.86 -6.46
N TYR A 249 -26.44 4.88 -7.75
CA TYR A 249 -26.32 3.70 -8.60
C TYR A 249 -24.85 3.36 -8.79
N TYR A 250 -24.46 2.14 -8.43
CA TYR A 250 -23.09 1.67 -8.47
C TYR A 250 -22.94 0.43 -9.36
N SER A 251 -21.73 0.26 -9.88
CA SER A 251 -21.22 -1.03 -10.39
C SER A 251 -19.99 -1.41 -9.58
N ALA A 252 -20.00 -2.62 -9.00
CA ALA A 252 -18.82 -3.25 -8.44
C ALA A 252 -18.10 -4.02 -9.57
N HIS A 253 -16.90 -3.58 -9.94
CA HIS A 253 -16.04 -4.25 -10.92
C HIS A 253 -15.03 -5.12 -10.19
N LEU A 254 -15.13 -6.44 -10.35
CA LEU A 254 -14.32 -7.43 -9.68
C LEU A 254 -13.28 -8.01 -10.65
N GLU A 255 -12.05 -8.14 -10.17
CA GLU A 255 -10.98 -8.95 -10.76
C GLU A 255 -10.84 -10.22 -9.91
N ILE A 256 -11.14 -11.39 -10.48
CA ILE A 256 -11.18 -12.66 -9.75
C ILE A 256 -10.25 -13.65 -10.45
N GLU A 257 -9.32 -14.23 -9.70
CA GLU A 257 -8.50 -15.34 -10.20
C GLU A 257 -9.11 -16.67 -9.79
N ALA A 258 -9.23 -17.62 -10.72
CA ALA A 258 -9.72 -18.97 -10.46
C ALA A 258 -8.71 -20.03 -10.89
N VAL A 259 -8.51 -21.07 -10.08
CA VAL A 259 -7.57 -22.17 -10.38
C VAL A 259 -8.10 -23.13 -11.45
N LYS A 260 -9.42 -23.13 -11.67
CA LYS A 260 -10.16 -23.98 -12.61
C LYS A 260 -11.51 -23.36 -12.96
N GLU A 261 -12.14 -23.89 -14.00
CA GLU A 261 -13.51 -23.54 -14.35
C GLU A 261 -14.49 -23.90 -13.23
N MET A 262 -15.37 -22.98 -12.85
CA MET A 262 -16.39 -23.23 -11.84
C MET A 262 -17.55 -22.24 -11.87
N GLN A 263 -18.70 -22.66 -11.35
CA GLN A 263 -19.85 -21.78 -11.15
C GLN A 263 -19.76 -21.08 -9.79
N ILE A 264 -20.03 -19.79 -9.80
CA ILE A 264 -20.04 -18.95 -8.60
C ILE A 264 -21.27 -18.05 -8.55
N ASP A 265 -21.59 -17.63 -7.34
CA ASP A 265 -22.53 -16.56 -7.02
C ASP A 265 -21.70 -15.40 -6.40
N ALA A 266 -21.65 -14.24 -7.05
CA ALA A 266 -20.98 -13.04 -6.52
C ALA A 266 -22.00 -12.16 -5.80
N HIS A 267 -21.76 -11.88 -4.52
CA HIS A 267 -22.66 -11.16 -3.63
C HIS A 267 -22.06 -9.84 -3.18
N ILE A 268 -22.88 -8.79 -3.12
CA ILE A 268 -22.53 -7.48 -2.55
C ILE A 268 -23.45 -7.17 -1.37
N ALA A 269 -22.88 -6.89 -0.21
CA ALA A 269 -23.58 -6.53 1.02
C ALA A 269 -23.14 -5.16 1.56
N LEU A 270 -24.05 -4.40 2.18
CA LEU A 270 -23.79 -3.07 2.75
C LEU A 270 -24.05 -3.03 4.27
N ASN A 271 -23.13 -2.49 5.07
CA ASN A 271 -23.24 -2.29 6.54
C ASN A 271 -23.77 -3.49 7.34
N SER A 272 -23.40 -4.71 6.94
CA SER A 272 -23.90 -5.98 7.51
C SER A 272 -25.44 -6.10 7.53
N LYS A 273 -26.16 -5.21 6.83
CA LYS A 273 -27.60 -5.22 6.63
C LYS A 273 -27.84 -5.17 5.14
N ILE A 274 -28.19 -6.32 4.59
CA ILE A 274 -28.62 -6.52 3.21
C ILE A 274 -29.42 -5.32 2.71
N ALA A 275 -28.78 -4.42 1.95
CA ALA A 275 -29.45 -3.39 1.20
C ALA A 275 -29.88 -4.00 -0.14
N GLY A 276 -30.78 -5.00 -0.07
CA GLY A 276 -31.03 -5.93 -1.17
C GLY A 276 -29.82 -6.84 -1.43
N GLU A 277 -29.98 -8.15 -1.32
CA GLU A 277 -28.91 -9.08 -1.71
C GLU A 277 -28.77 -8.95 -3.22
N VAL A 278 -27.69 -8.34 -3.69
CA VAL A 278 -27.38 -8.28 -5.11
C VAL A 278 -26.47 -9.45 -5.43
N THR A 279 -27.07 -10.52 -5.96
CA THR A 279 -26.38 -11.73 -6.39
C THR A 279 -26.24 -11.75 -7.92
N LYS A 280 -25.04 -12.01 -8.41
CA LYS A 280 -24.79 -12.33 -9.82
C LYS A 280 -24.22 -13.74 -9.97
N LYS A 281 -24.96 -14.61 -10.67
CA LYS A 281 -24.50 -15.97 -10.97
C LYS A 281 -23.72 -15.98 -12.28
N THR A 282 -22.55 -16.60 -12.30
CA THR A 282 -21.74 -16.74 -13.52
C THR A 282 -20.84 -17.96 -13.45
N ASN A 283 -20.27 -18.34 -14.58
CA ASN A 283 -19.13 -19.25 -14.64
C ASN A 283 -17.84 -18.43 -14.69
N LEU A 284 -16.80 -18.91 -14.02
CA LEU A 284 -15.43 -18.44 -14.16
C LEU A 284 -14.65 -19.41 -15.02
N ASP A 285 -13.75 -18.89 -15.85
CA ASP A 285 -12.72 -19.66 -16.54
C ASP A 285 -11.48 -19.80 -15.64
N LYS A 286 -10.59 -20.75 -15.94
CA LYS A 286 -9.28 -20.80 -15.28
C LYS A 286 -8.47 -19.54 -15.59
N GLY A 287 -7.90 -18.91 -14.56
CA GLY A 287 -7.10 -17.68 -14.66
C GLY A 287 -7.88 -16.46 -14.23
N MET A 288 -7.55 -15.30 -14.81
CA MET A 288 -8.16 -14.01 -14.46
C MET A 288 -9.52 -13.84 -15.13
N ASN A 289 -10.51 -13.42 -14.34
CA ASN A 289 -11.88 -13.16 -14.76
C ASN A 289 -12.30 -11.75 -14.34
N PHE A 290 -13.17 -11.13 -15.13
CA PHE A 290 -13.67 -9.77 -14.88
C PHE A 290 -15.19 -9.79 -14.81
N LEU A 291 -15.74 -9.28 -13.71
CA LEU A 291 -17.18 -9.29 -13.45
C LEU A 291 -17.67 -7.92 -13.00
N SER A 292 -18.83 -7.49 -13.51
CA SER A 292 -19.55 -6.31 -12.97
C SER A 292 -20.84 -6.71 -12.28
N VAL A 293 -21.08 -6.21 -11.08
CA VAL A 293 -22.30 -6.42 -10.29
C VAL A 293 -22.89 -5.05 -9.94
N ASP A 294 -24.11 -4.77 -10.41
CA ASP A 294 -24.76 -3.47 -10.22
C ASP A 294 -25.62 -3.46 -8.96
N PHE A 295 -25.47 -2.42 -8.13
CA PHE A 295 -26.25 -2.27 -6.89
C PHE A 295 -26.67 -0.81 -6.66
N ILE A 296 -27.65 -0.62 -5.78
CA ILE A 296 -28.26 0.69 -5.50
C ILE A 296 -28.22 0.97 -4.00
N ILE A 297 -27.84 2.19 -3.63
CA ILE A 297 -28.00 2.72 -2.28
C ILE A 297 -29.16 3.69 -2.28
N ASP A 298 -30.28 3.29 -1.67
CA ASP A 298 -31.45 4.16 -1.53
C ASP A 298 -31.27 5.19 -0.42
N ASN A 299 -31.77 6.40 -0.67
CA ASN A 299 -31.67 7.59 0.17
C ASN A 299 -30.24 7.77 0.72
N PRO A 300 -29.23 7.90 -0.18
CA PRO A 300 -27.84 7.84 0.21
C PRO A 300 -27.48 9.02 1.12
N LYS A 301 -26.80 8.71 2.23
CA LYS A 301 -26.16 9.72 3.07
C LYS A 301 -24.82 10.04 2.45
N LEU A 302 -24.70 11.24 1.90
CA LEU A 302 -23.49 11.65 1.20
C LEU A 302 -22.29 11.79 2.14
N TRP A 303 -21.10 11.51 1.63
CA TRP A 303 -19.84 11.87 2.25
C TRP A 303 -19.52 13.33 1.92
N TRP A 304 -19.16 14.12 2.93
CA TRP A 304 -18.80 15.53 2.79
C TRP A 304 -17.39 15.80 3.33
N PRO A 305 -16.64 16.72 2.71
CA PRO A 305 -15.37 17.17 3.27
C PRO A 305 -15.59 17.98 4.56
N ASN A 306 -14.51 18.16 5.32
CA ASN A 306 -14.49 18.81 6.62
C ASN A 306 -15.13 20.20 6.54
N GLY A 307 -16.02 20.49 7.50
CA GLY A 307 -16.77 21.74 7.59
C GLY A 307 -18.02 21.83 6.71
N LEU A 308 -18.29 20.88 5.82
CA LEU A 308 -19.48 20.90 4.94
C LEU A 308 -20.53 19.84 5.25
N GLY A 309 -20.25 18.88 6.12
CA GLY A 309 -21.20 17.85 6.51
C GLY A 309 -20.54 16.67 7.21
N LYS A 310 -21.29 15.56 7.29
CA LYS A 310 -20.80 14.30 7.86
C LYS A 310 -20.04 13.47 6.83
N GLN A 311 -19.02 12.76 7.28
CA GLN A 311 -18.22 11.82 6.51
C GLN A 311 -18.89 10.45 6.54
N ASN A 312 -20.07 10.32 5.91
CA ASN A 312 -20.79 9.05 5.91
C ASN A 312 -20.02 8.01 5.09
N LEU A 313 -19.60 6.94 5.74
CA LEU A 313 -18.91 5.80 5.12
C LEU A 313 -19.80 4.56 5.21
N TYR A 314 -19.88 3.83 4.11
CA TYR A 314 -20.58 2.56 4.01
C TYR A 314 -19.56 1.43 3.97
N GLN A 315 -19.69 0.47 4.87
CA GLN A 315 -18.96 -0.80 4.80
C GLN A 315 -19.60 -1.64 3.70
N ILE A 316 -18.81 -2.10 2.74
CA ILE A 316 -19.25 -2.95 1.64
C ILE A 316 -18.45 -4.25 1.68
N THR A 317 -19.16 -5.37 1.62
CA THR A 317 -18.57 -6.71 1.59
C THR A 317 -18.89 -7.33 0.24
N THR A 318 -17.86 -7.76 -0.48
CA THR A 318 -17.98 -8.52 -1.72
C THR A 318 -17.59 -9.96 -1.44
N GLU A 319 -18.51 -10.91 -1.66
CA GLU A 319 -18.28 -12.33 -1.40
C GLU A 319 -18.42 -13.14 -2.69
N ILE A 320 -17.55 -14.12 -2.88
CA ILE A 320 -17.67 -15.12 -3.95
C ILE A 320 -18.06 -16.44 -3.32
N LEU A 321 -19.22 -16.98 -3.71
CA LEU A 321 -19.78 -18.20 -3.16
C LEU A 321 -19.85 -19.30 -4.22
N SER A 322 -19.74 -20.55 -3.79
CA SER A 322 -20.13 -21.71 -4.59
C SER A 322 -20.92 -22.69 -3.75
N LYS A 323 -22.09 -23.12 -4.26
CA LYS A 323 -23.03 -24.02 -3.55
C LYS A 323 -23.41 -23.55 -2.13
N GLY A 324 -23.39 -22.23 -1.89
CA GLY A 324 -23.73 -21.62 -0.60
C GLY A 324 -22.55 -21.47 0.38
N GLU A 325 -21.35 -21.93 0.02
CA GLU A 325 -20.13 -21.71 0.80
C GLU A 325 -19.38 -20.49 0.27
N ILE A 326 -18.92 -19.61 1.16
CA ILE A 326 -18.04 -18.48 0.81
C ILE A 326 -16.66 -19.04 0.51
N LEU A 327 -16.14 -18.72 -0.67
CA LEU A 327 -14.80 -19.10 -1.12
C LEU A 327 -13.79 -17.99 -0.89
N ASP A 328 -14.21 -16.73 -1.05
CA ASP A 328 -13.39 -15.57 -0.72
C ASP A 328 -14.29 -14.36 -0.44
N SER A 329 -13.79 -13.41 0.35
CA SER A 329 -14.50 -12.19 0.69
C SER A 329 -13.55 -11.01 0.81
N LYS A 330 -14.01 -9.85 0.37
CA LYS A 330 -13.31 -8.59 0.52
C LYS A 330 -14.22 -7.53 1.10
N GLU A 331 -13.76 -6.91 2.17
CA GLU A 331 -14.45 -5.80 2.83
C GLU A 331 -13.72 -4.48 2.57
N GLU A 332 -14.47 -3.45 2.20
CA GLU A 332 -13.97 -2.09 1.98
C GLU A 332 -14.94 -1.05 2.53
N ARG A 333 -14.52 0.20 2.59
CA ARG A 333 -15.40 1.34 2.91
C ARG A 333 -15.46 2.30 1.75
N ILE A 334 -16.69 2.74 1.43
CA ILE A 334 -16.94 3.71 0.37
C ILE A 334 -17.69 4.92 0.92
N GLY A 335 -17.45 6.10 0.33
CA GLY A 335 -18.24 7.30 0.58
C GLY A 335 -19.00 7.71 -0.68
N VAL A 336 -20.32 7.91 -0.55
CA VAL A 336 -21.15 8.36 -1.69
C VAL A 336 -20.93 9.85 -1.90
N LYS A 337 -20.26 10.23 -3.00
CA LYS A 337 -20.10 11.63 -3.39
C LYS A 337 -19.80 11.81 -4.87
N THR A 338 -20.03 13.01 -5.38
CA THR A 338 -19.46 13.47 -6.67
C THR A 338 -18.31 14.43 -6.44
N VAL A 339 -17.31 14.37 -7.32
CA VAL A 339 -16.18 15.32 -7.39
C VAL A 339 -16.04 15.77 -8.83
N GLU A 340 -16.03 17.07 -9.04
CA GLU A 340 -15.83 17.67 -10.36
C GLU A 340 -14.75 18.75 -10.24
N LEU A 341 -13.73 18.69 -11.12
CA LEU A 341 -12.76 19.75 -11.29
C LEU A 341 -13.22 20.67 -12.43
N ILE A 342 -13.55 21.92 -12.10
CA ILE A 342 -14.09 22.88 -13.05
C ILE A 342 -12.97 23.74 -13.63
N ARG A 343 -12.85 23.69 -14.96
CA ARG A 343 -11.84 24.39 -15.77
C ARG A 343 -12.50 25.11 -16.94
N GLU A 344 -13.31 26.11 -16.64
CA GLU A 344 -14.09 26.86 -17.63
C GLU A 344 -13.49 28.26 -17.80
N PRO A 345 -13.47 28.83 -19.02
CA PRO A 345 -13.09 30.22 -19.22
C PRO A 345 -14.02 31.18 -18.46
N ASP A 346 -13.44 32.21 -17.86
CA ASP A 346 -14.16 33.30 -17.20
C ASP A 346 -13.57 34.67 -17.59
N ASP A 347 -13.94 35.74 -16.88
CA ASP A 347 -13.50 37.11 -17.18
C ASP A 347 -12.03 37.39 -16.79
N VAL A 348 -11.38 36.50 -16.04
CA VAL A 348 -9.97 36.65 -15.59
C VAL A 348 -9.04 35.56 -16.14
N GLY A 349 -9.55 34.52 -16.78
CA GLY A 349 -8.77 33.48 -17.44
C GLY A 349 -9.54 32.17 -17.57
N THR A 350 -9.04 31.13 -16.89
CA THR A 350 -9.68 29.82 -16.79
C THR A 350 -9.77 29.43 -15.32
N SER A 351 -10.96 29.10 -14.85
CA SER A 351 -11.19 28.69 -13.48
C SER A 351 -10.39 27.43 -13.12
N PHE A 352 -10.10 27.23 -11.84
CA PHE A 352 -9.62 25.96 -11.31
C PHE A 352 -10.16 25.78 -9.90
N TYR A 353 -11.30 25.10 -9.79
CA TYR A 353 -11.93 24.85 -8.49
C TYR A 353 -12.70 23.54 -8.49
N PHE A 354 -13.03 23.05 -7.29
CA PHE A 354 -13.78 21.82 -7.13
C PHE A 354 -15.25 22.08 -6.84
N ARG A 355 -16.10 21.23 -7.40
CA ARG A 355 -17.50 21.10 -7.03
C ARG A 355 -17.71 19.73 -6.40
N ILE A 356 -18.19 19.69 -5.16
CA ILE A 356 -18.40 18.47 -4.40
C ILE A 356 -19.90 18.34 -4.15
N ASN A 357 -20.51 17.23 -4.58
CA ASN A 357 -21.95 17.01 -4.47
C ASN A 357 -22.78 18.19 -5.05
N GLY A 358 -22.32 18.76 -6.17
CA GLY A 358 -22.95 19.91 -6.83
C GLY A 358 -22.66 21.28 -6.22
N VAL A 359 -21.92 21.36 -5.10
CA VAL A 359 -21.59 22.63 -4.42
C VAL A 359 -20.15 23.06 -4.72
N PRO A 360 -19.90 24.29 -5.20
CA PRO A 360 -18.55 24.83 -5.31
C PRO A 360 -17.87 24.91 -3.93
N VAL A 361 -16.65 24.38 -3.82
CA VAL A 361 -15.90 24.33 -2.56
C VAL A 361 -14.54 25.01 -2.75
N PHE A 362 -14.28 26.02 -1.92
CA PHE A 362 -12.94 26.59 -1.80
C PHE A 362 -12.03 25.62 -1.04
N MET A 363 -10.93 25.21 -1.67
CA MET A 363 -9.96 24.29 -1.06
C MET A 363 -9.05 25.04 -0.09
N LYS A 364 -9.04 24.61 1.16
CA LYS A 364 -8.23 25.12 2.27
C LYS A 364 -7.36 23.99 2.75
N GLY A 365 -6.05 24.17 2.70
CA GLY A 365 -5.16 23.05 2.91
C GLY A 365 -3.70 23.41 2.93
N ALA A 366 -2.88 22.37 2.83
CA ALA A 366 -1.44 22.45 2.74
C ALA A 366 -0.91 21.34 1.82
N ASN A 367 0.35 21.45 1.42
CA ASN A 367 1.09 20.34 0.84
C ASN A 367 1.55 19.42 1.97
N TYR A 368 1.40 18.11 1.74
CA TYR A 368 1.80 17.05 2.63
C TYR A 368 3.08 16.40 2.11
N ILE A 369 4.03 16.23 3.03
CA ILE A 369 5.21 15.37 2.89
C ILE A 369 5.19 14.34 4.03
N PRO A 370 5.85 13.18 3.89
CA PRO A 370 5.87 12.18 4.95
C PRO A 370 6.31 12.76 6.31
N PRO A 371 5.59 12.50 7.42
CA PRO A 371 5.89 13.05 8.74
C PRO A 371 7.12 12.40 9.40
N ASN A 372 7.66 11.36 8.78
CA ASN A 372 8.89 10.71 9.18
C ASN A 372 9.72 10.39 7.94
N PHE A 373 11.02 10.65 8.01
CA PHE A 373 11.91 10.38 6.89
C PHE A 373 11.97 8.88 6.55
N PHE A 374 11.88 8.01 7.57
CA PHE A 374 11.78 6.57 7.39
C PHE A 374 10.31 6.16 7.42
N ASN A 375 9.68 6.10 6.25
CA ASN A 375 8.22 5.93 6.10
C ASN A 375 7.60 4.78 6.94
N PRO A 376 8.24 3.61 7.17
CA PRO A 376 7.67 2.58 8.05
C PRO A 376 7.31 3.07 9.46
N ARG A 377 7.92 4.17 9.93
CA ARG A 377 7.61 4.82 11.23
C ARG A 377 6.55 5.92 11.13
N ALA A 378 6.14 6.34 9.93
CA ALA A 378 5.19 7.44 9.70
C ALA A 378 3.79 7.15 10.24
N THR A 379 3.36 5.88 10.25
CA THR A 379 2.03 5.46 10.73
C THR A 379 1.71 5.97 12.13
N LYS A 380 2.73 6.10 12.99
CA LYS A 380 2.59 6.62 14.37
C LYS A 380 2.14 8.08 14.43
N SER A 381 2.26 8.83 13.34
CA SER A 381 2.00 10.28 13.28
C SER A 381 0.74 10.63 12.50
N TYR A 382 0.13 9.69 11.77
CA TYR A 382 -0.99 10.04 10.88
C TYR A 382 -2.22 10.55 11.64
N GLU A 383 -2.56 9.94 12.79
CA GLU A 383 -3.74 10.36 13.56
C GLU A 383 -3.59 11.81 14.04
N ASP A 384 -2.46 12.15 14.65
CA ASP A 384 -2.16 13.50 15.10
C ASP A 384 -2.12 14.51 13.94
N LEU A 385 -1.50 14.14 12.82
CA LEU A 385 -1.39 15.01 11.64
C LEU A 385 -2.75 15.31 11.01
N ILE A 386 -3.57 14.29 10.78
CA ILE A 386 -4.89 14.45 10.17
C ILE A 386 -5.84 15.15 11.14
N SER A 387 -5.76 14.85 12.44
CA SER A 387 -6.48 15.58 13.49
C SER A 387 -6.10 17.06 13.49
N ALA A 388 -4.81 17.39 13.37
CA ALA A 388 -4.36 18.78 13.28
C ALA A 388 -4.89 19.49 12.03
N ALA A 389 -4.84 18.84 10.85
CA ALA A 389 -5.40 19.40 9.62
C ALA A 389 -6.90 19.69 9.74
N LYS A 390 -7.66 18.75 10.32
CA LYS A 390 -9.10 18.91 10.58
C LYS A 390 -9.39 20.07 11.53
N HIS A 391 -8.67 20.15 12.64
CA HIS A 391 -8.84 21.22 13.64
C HIS A 391 -8.36 22.59 13.14
N ALA A 392 -7.43 22.62 12.18
CA ALA A 392 -7.06 23.82 11.42
C ALA A 392 -8.09 24.19 10.34
N HIS A 393 -9.26 23.52 10.30
CA HIS A 393 -10.32 23.72 9.33
C HIS A 393 -9.90 23.54 7.87
N MET A 394 -8.87 22.72 7.62
CA MET A 394 -8.50 22.28 6.28
C MET A 394 -9.53 21.28 5.77
N ASN A 395 -9.73 21.25 4.45
CA ASN A 395 -10.59 20.31 3.75
C ASN A 395 -9.86 19.57 2.61
N MET A 396 -8.58 19.88 2.38
CA MET A 396 -7.74 19.18 1.40
C MET A 396 -6.28 19.14 1.87
N LEU A 397 -5.57 18.05 1.55
CA LEU A 397 -4.12 17.97 1.56
C LEU A 397 -3.65 17.54 0.16
N ARG A 398 -2.51 18.08 -0.28
CA ARG A 398 -1.82 17.60 -1.50
C ARG A 398 -0.69 16.68 -1.11
N VAL A 399 -0.81 15.38 -1.40
CA VAL A 399 0.28 14.42 -1.26
C VAL A 399 1.27 14.70 -2.39
N TRP A 400 2.38 15.35 -2.05
CA TRP A 400 3.34 15.89 -3.00
C TRP A 400 4.24 14.81 -3.63
N GLY A 401 4.51 14.96 -4.93
CA GLY A 401 5.10 13.92 -5.79
C GLY A 401 6.55 13.50 -5.53
N GLY A 402 7.36 14.17 -4.70
CA GLY A 402 8.68 13.62 -4.36
C GLY A 402 8.68 12.78 -3.06
N GLY A 403 7.50 12.56 -2.47
CA GLY A 403 7.28 11.72 -1.30
C GLY A 403 7.04 10.25 -1.66
N VAL A 404 5.99 9.67 -1.07
CA VAL A 404 5.49 8.32 -1.39
C VAL A 404 3.98 8.33 -1.56
N TYR A 405 3.42 7.33 -2.26
CA TYR A 405 2.02 6.99 -2.07
C TYR A 405 1.87 6.43 -0.66
N GLU A 406 1.18 7.14 0.23
CA GLU A 406 1.14 6.76 1.64
C GLU A 406 0.50 5.39 1.92
N ASN A 407 0.61 4.95 3.17
CA ASN A 407 -0.03 3.73 3.65
C ASN A 407 -1.56 3.89 3.72
N ASP A 408 -2.29 2.79 3.64
CA ASP A 408 -3.76 2.81 3.58
C ASP A 408 -4.41 3.50 4.80
N ASP A 409 -3.76 3.42 5.98
CA ASP A 409 -4.17 4.13 7.19
C ASP A 409 -4.24 5.65 7.03
N PHE A 410 -3.36 6.25 6.21
CA PHE A 410 -3.39 7.69 5.95
C PHE A 410 -4.68 8.08 5.21
N TYR A 411 -5.00 7.39 4.11
CA TYR A 411 -6.20 7.68 3.32
C TYR A 411 -7.47 7.34 4.10
N ARG A 412 -7.43 6.26 4.88
CA ARG A 412 -8.49 5.90 5.82
C ARG A 412 -8.80 7.03 6.80
N LEU A 413 -7.78 7.58 7.44
CA LEU A 413 -7.94 8.70 8.37
C LEU A 413 -8.46 9.95 7.64
N CYS A 414 -8.03 10.19 6.40
CA CYS A 414 -8.55 11.27 5.56
C CYS A 414 -10.04 11.09 5.23
N ASP A 415 -10.47 9.87 4.90
CA ASP A 415 -11.87 9.52 4.66
C ASP A 415 -12.73 9.80 5.90
N GLU A 416 -12.27 9.35 7.07
CA GLU A 416 -12.97 9.49 8.35
C GLU A 416 -13.06 10.95 8.82
N ASN A 417 -12.08 11.78 8.43
CA ASN A 417 -11.98 13.17 8.87
C ASN A 417 -12.41 14.21 7.82
N GLY A 418 -12.77 13.77 6.62
CA GLY A 418 -13.27 14.66 5.57
C GLY A 418 -12.16 15.47 4.92
N ILE A 419 -10.94 14.96 4.88
CA ILE A 419 -9.80 15.62 4.23
C ILE A 419 -9.70 15.07 2.82
N LEU A 420 -9.96 15.89 1.80
CA LEU A 420 -9.75 15.51 0.41
C LEU A 420 -8.26 15.38 0.10
N ILE A 421 -7.91 14.50 -0.83
CA ILE A 421 -6.53 14.28 -1.28
C ILE A 421 -6.41 14.68 -2.75
N TRP A 422 -5.51 15.63 -2.99
CA TRP A 422 -4.83 15.80 -4.27
C TRP A 422 -3.62 14.87 -4.27
N GLN A 423 -3.66 13.82 -5.08
CA GLN A 423 -2.62 12.81 -5.16
C GLN A 423 -1.71 13.09 -6.37
N ASP A 424 -0.47 13.49 -6.14
CA ASP A 424 0.52 13.45 -7.22
C ASP A 424 0.94 11.99 -7.47
N PHE A 425 1.34 11.63 -8.70
CA PHE A 425 2.25 10.49 -8.89
C PHE A 425 3.64 10.87 -8.41
N MET A 426 4.47 9.88 -8.09
CA MET A 426 5.74 10.11 -7.38
C MET A 426 6.86 10.62 -8.30
N PHE A 427 6.67 11.82 -8.84
CA PHE A 427 7.60 12.61 -9.64
C PHE A 427 7.57 14.08 -9.19
N ALA A 428 8.72 14.66 -8.90
CA ALA A 428 8.85 16.08 -8.60
C ALA A 428 10.18 16.68 -9.11
N CYS A 429 10.09 17.88 -9.69
CA CYS A 429 11.22 18.73 -10.02
C CYS A 429 12.31 18.03 -10.87
N CYS A 430 11.91 17.11 -11.74
CA CYS A 430 12.83 16.31 -12.56
C CYS A 430 12.21 15.93 -13.91
N MET A 431 13.05 15.54 -14.87
CA MET A 431 12.61 14.80 -16.06
C MET A 431 12.76 13.30 -15.81
N VAL A 432 12.28 12.48 -16.75
CA VAL A 432 12.25 11.01 -16.62
C VAL A 432 12.99 10.38 -17.79
N PRO A 433 13.79 9.31 -17.57
CA PRO A 433 14.42 8.56 -18.66
C PRO A 433 13.39 7.83 -19.55
N GLY A 434 13.58 7.87 -20.87
CA GLY A 434 12.64 7.29 -21.86
C GLY A 434 12.84 5.82 -22.23
N ASN A 435 13.51 5.00 -21.41
CA ASN A 435 13.66 3.58 -21.70
C ASN A 435 12.31 2.86 -21.55
N LYS A 436 11.89 2.08 -22.56
CA LYS A 436 10.64 1.32 -22.57
C LYS A 436 10.38 0.48 -21.32
N ASP A 437 11.40 -0.23 -20.81
CA ASP A 437 11.23 -1.07 -19.61
C ASP A 437 10.98 -0.20 -18.36
N HIS A 438 11.59 0.99 -18.31
CA HIS A 438 11.35 1.97 -17.25
C HIS A 438 9.94 2.57 -17.33
N LEU A 439 9.48 2.93 -18.53
CA LEU A 439 8.13 3.47 -18.75
C LEU A 439 7.05 2.42 -18.43
N GLU A 440 7.24 1.16 -18.80
CA GLU A 440 6.33 0.08 -18.42
C GLU A 440 6.33 -0.15 -16.90
N ASN A 441 7.49 -0.05 -16.25
CA ASN A 441 7.58 -0.12 -14.79
C ASN A 441 6.78 1.01 -14.11
N ILE A 442 6.86 2.24 -14.63
CA ILE A 442 6.06 3.38 -14.15
C ILE A 442 4.56 3.15 -14.40
N ARG A 443 4.18 2.62 -15.58
CA ARG A 443 2.78 2.30 -15.88
C ARG A 443 2.20 1.30 -14.89
N LEU A 444 2.95 0.25 -14.54
CA LEU A 444 2.56 -0.76 -13.56
C LEU A 444 2.46 -0.17 -12.14
N GLU A 445 3.39 0.70 -11.75
CA GLU A 445 3.29 1.48 -10.51
C GLU A 445 2.00 2.30 -10.44
N ALA A 446 1.70 3.04 -11.50
CA ALA A 446 0.50 3.88 -11.58
C ALA A 446 -0.77 3.03 -11.50
N GLU A 447 -0.85 1.94 -12.26
CA GLU A 447 -1.99 1.01 -12.24
C GLU A 447 -2.24 0.45 -10.83
N GLN A 448 -1.19 -0.05 -10.16
CA GLN A 448 -1.30 -0.64 -8.83
C GLN A 448 -1.75 0.39 -7.79
N ASN A 449 -1.18 1.59 -7.79
CA ASN A 449 -1.55 2.62 -6.81
C ASN A 449 -2.93 3.22 -7.08
N ILE A 450 -3.36 3.36 -8.34
CA ILE A 450 -4.76 3.71 -8.66
C ILE A 450 -5.69 2.61 -8.14
N LYS A 451 -5.40 1.34 -8.43
CA LYS A 451 -6.24 0.22 -7.98
C LYS A 451 -6.37 0.15 -6.46
N ARG A 452 -5.28 0.43 -5.74
CA ARG A 452 -5.27 0.47 -4.27
C ARG A 452 -6.08 1.65 -3.72
N LEU A 453 -5.97 2.83 -4.33
CA LEU A 453 -6.49 4.06 -3.74
C LEU A 453 -7.89 4.49 -4.24
N ARG A 454 -8.37 3.95 -5.36
CA ARG A 454 -9.59 4.41 -6.06
C ARG A 454 -10.91 4.28 -5.28
N ASN A 455 -10.95 3.47 -4.22
CA ASN A 455 -12.16 3.32 -3.39
C ASN A 455 -12.22 4.33 -2.23
N HIS A 456 -11.12 5.02 -1.91
CA HIS A 456 -11.10 6.04 -0.86
C HIS A 456 -11.88 7.27 -1.30
N PRO A 457 -12.97 7.66 -0.61
CA PRO A 457 -13.67 8.90 -0.93
C PRO A 457 -12.78 10.14 -0.78
N SER A 458 -11.78 10.15 0.09
CA SER A 458 -10.87 11.30 0.21
C SER A 458 -10.14 11.62 -1.10
N VAL A 459 -9.77 10.63 -1.92
CA VAL A 459 -9.04 10.87 -3.17
C VAL A 459 -9.92 11.62 -4.16
N ALA A 460 -9.47 12.81 -4.55
CA ALA A 460 -10.25 13.80 -5.30
C ALA A 460 -9.65 14.15 -6.67
N LEU A 461 -8.33 14.10 -6.78
CA LEU A 461 -7.57 14.44 -7.98
C LEU A 461 -6.31 13.60 -8.05
N TRP A 462 -5.98 13.11 -9.24
CA TRP A 462 -4.66 12.60 -9.57
C TRP A 462 -3.92 13.65 -10.40
N CYS A 463 -2.66 13.92 -10.07
CA CYS A 463 -1.81 14.89 -10.75
C CYS A 463 -0.52 14.20 -11.21
N GLY A 464 -0.09 14.45 -12.45
CA GLY A 464 1.04 13.75 -13.05
C GLY A 464 2.35 13.91 -12.26
N ASN A 465 2.69 15.14 -11.87
CA ASN A 465 3.96 15.44 -11.22
C ASN A 465 3.92 16.80 -10.52
N ASN A 466 4.95 17.08 -9.72
CA ASN A 466 5.23 18.40 -9.18
C ASN A 466 6.23 19.16 -10.06
N GLU A 467 5.77 20.24 -10.68
CA GLU A 467 6.62 21.29 -11.30
C GLU A 467 7.53 20.85 -12.45
N ASN A 468 7.42 19.64 -12.99
CA ASN A 468 8.33 19.18 -14.06
C ASN A 468 8.22 20.06 -15.31
N LEU A 469 7.00 20.44 -15.71
CA LEU A 469 6.79 21.35 -16.85
C LEU A 469 7.36 22.74 -16.60
N THR A 470 7.19 23.26 -15.39
CA THR A 470 7.74 24.55 -14.98
C THR A 470 9.26 24.49 -15.01
N GLY A 471 9.86 23.44 -14.44
CA GLY A 471 11.30 23.24 -14.45
C GLY A 471 11.88 23.13 -15.85
N TRP A 472 11.20 22.40 -16.74
CA TRP A 472 11.58 22.33 -18.15
C TRP A 472 11.60 23.70 -18.83
N ARG A 473 10.63 24.56 -18.53
CA ARG A 473 10.46 25.87 -19.19
C ARG A 473 11.31 26.98 -18.57
N GLU A 474 11.56 26.92 -17.26
CA GLU A 474 11.99 28.09 -16.48
C GLU A 474 13.30 27.90 -15.71
N TRP A 475 13.82 26.68 -15.54
CA TRP A 475 15.00 26.42 -14.70
C TRP A 475 16.33 26.28 -15.48
N ASP A 476 16.35 26.67 -16.75
CA ASP A 476 17.55 26.66 -17.60
C ASP A 476 18.27 25.30 -17.67
N TRP A 477 17.55 24.18 -17.50
CA TRP A 477 18.13 22.82 -17.50
C TRP A 477 18.95 22.51 -18.76
N LYS A 478 18.51 22.98 -19.93
CA LYS A 478 19.28 22.82 -21.18
C LYS A 478 20.72 23.34 -21.04
N LYS A 479 20.89 24.49 -20.40
CA LYS A 479 22.21 25.10 -20.18
C LYS A 479 22.96 24.40 -19.05
N LEU A 480 22.30 24.11 -17.93
CA LEU A 480 22.91 23.47 -16.75
C LEU A 480 23.47 22.08 -17.07
N TYR A 481 22.76 21.31 -17.88
CA TYR A 481 23.16 19.97 -18.29
C TYR A 481 23.89 19.92 -19.65
N ASN A 482 24.15 21.08 -20.26
CA ASN A 482 24.79 21.21 -21.57
C ASN A 482 24.14 20.33 -22.66
N HIS A 483 22.81 20.32 -22.70
CA HIS A 483 22.05 19.52 -23.65
C HIS A 483 22.10 20.10 -25.06
N SER A 484 22.27 19.21 -26.04
CA SER A 484 22.00 19.53 -27.43
C SER A 484 20.50 19.70 -27.69
N ASP A 485 20.15 20.21 -28.88
CA ASP A 485 18.75 20.27 -29.31
C ASP A 485 18.13 18.87 -29.38
N ASN A 486 18.89 17.86 -29.83
CA ASN A 486 18.42 16.48 -29.93
C ASN A 486 18.15 15.86 -28.57
N ASP A 487 19.03 16.09 -27.58
CA ASP A 487 18.81 15.63 -26.21
C ASP A 487 17.53 16.28 -25.65
N SER A 488 17.34 17.57 -25.93
CA SER A 488 16.17 18.30 -25.46
C SER A 488 14.87 17.77 -26.06
N VAL A 489 14.88 17.40 -27.34
CA VAL A 489 13.73 16.78 -28.03
C VAL A 489 13.43 15.41 -27.42
N ALA A 490 14.43 14.54 -27.24
CA ALA A 490 14.22 13.19 -26.70
C ALA A 490 13.66 13.20 -25.26
N ILE A 491 14.16 14.11 -24.42
CA ILE A 491 13.66 14.30 -23.05
C ILE A 491 12.21 14.82 -23.07
N TRP A 492 11.88 15.73 -23.99
CA TRP A 492 10.53 16.26 -24.13
C TRP A 492 9.54 15.21 -24.66
N GLU A 493 9.94 14.39 -25.64
CA GLU A 493 9.12 13.28 -26.14
C GLU A 493 8.76 12.31 -25.02
N THR A 494 9.71 11.99 -24.14
CA THR A 494 9.46 11.15 -22.96
C THR A 494 8.47 11.81 -21.99
N TYR A 495 8.56 13.12 -21.81
CA TYR A 495 7.62 13.87 -20.97
C TYR A 495 6.20 13.82 -21.52
N GLU A 496 6.01 14.01 -22.82
CA GLU A 496 4.69 13.93 -23.49
C GLU A 496 4.13 12.51 -23.55
N GLU A 497 4.98 11.48 -23.59
CA GLU A 497 4.53 10.09 -23.49
C GLU A 497 3.98 9.77 -22.10
N LEU A 498 4.55 10.37 -21.05
CA LEU A 498 4.23 10.04 -19.67
C LEU A 498 3.10 10.90 -19.05
N PHE A 499 3.03 12.20 -19.39
CA PHE A 499 2.12 13.18 -18.77
C PHE A 499 1.26 13.92 -19.79
#